data_AF-A0A0S2Q173-F1
#
_entry.id   AF-A0A0S2Q173-F1
#
_cell.length_a   1.000
_cell.length_b   1.000
_cell.length_c   1.000
_cell.angle_alpha   90.00
_cell.angle_beta   90.00
_cell.angle_gamma   90.00
#
_symmetry.space_group_name_H-M   'P 1'
#
loop_
_entity.id
_entity.type
_entity.pdbx_description
1 polymer ?
#
loop_
_entity_poly.entity_id
_entity_poly.type
_entity_poly.pdbx_seq_one_letter_code
_entity_poly.pdbx_strand_id
1 'polypeptide(L)'
;MGTLPKDFLWGGALAAHQFEGGWNKGGKGPSVVDVMTAGAHGVPRKITDTIEEREFYPNHEAIDFYHRYKEDIALFSELGLKCLRTSIGWSRIFPKGDEAEPNEEGLASYDRVFD
;
A
#
# COMPACT_ATOMS: atom_id res chain seq x y z
N MET A 1 -35.19 -12.28 16.48
CA MET A 1 -33.84 -12.34 15.89
C MET A 1 -33.33 -10.92 15.77
N GLY A 2 -32.13 -10.63 16.26
CA GLY A 2 -31.49 -9.33 16.02
C GLY A 2 -30.86 -9.31 14.63
N THR A 3 -31.02 -8.20 13.91
CA THR A 3 -30.25 -7.91 12.69
C THR A 3 -29.16 -6.89 13.04
N LEU A 4 -28.08 -6.87 12.25
CA LEU A 4 -27.09 -5.79 12.36
C LEU A 4 -27.74 -4.43 12.06
N PRO A 5 -27.13 -3.32 12.51
CA PRO A 5 -27.55 -1.97 12.12
C PRO A 5 -27.63 -1.83 10.59
N LYS A 6 -28.58 -1.03 10.11
CA LYS A 6 -28.79 -0.82 8.66
C LYS A 6 -27.58 -0.19 7.96
N ASP A 7 -26.79 0.55 8.73
CA ASP A 7 -25.59 1.27 8.35
C ASP A 7 -24.29 0.54 8.77
N PHE A 8 -24.38 -0.76 9.06
CA PHE A 8 -23.19 -1.55 9.36
C PHE A 8 -22.19 -1.49 8.19
N LEU A 9 -20.98 -1.01 8.48
CA LEU A 9 -19.92 -0.79 7.49
C LEU A 9 -19.19 -2.10 7.14
N TRP A 10 -19.83 -2.91 6.31
CA TRP A 10 -19.14 -4.02 5.66
C TRP A 10 -18.02 -3.48 4.78
N GLY A 11 -16.80 -3.99 4.94
CA GLY A 11 -15.64 -3.44 4.25
C GLY A 11 -14.50 -4.43 4.08
N GLY A 12 -13.46 -3.95 3.42
CA GLY A 12 -12.17 -4.64 3.26
C GLY A 12 -11.05 -3.87 3.96
N ALA A 13 -9.94 -4.55 4.27
CA ALA A 13 -8.79 -3.92 4.89
C ALA A 13 -7.47 -4.36 4.21
N LEU A 14 -6.65 -3.38 3.86
CA LEU A 14 -5.33 -3.52 3.23
C LEU A 14 -4.34 -2.56 3.90
N ALA A 15 -3.05 -2.67 3.58
CA ALA A 15 -2.02 -1.72 4.02
C ALA A 15 -1.05 -1.44 2.88
N ALA A 16 -0.79 -0.17 2.57
CA ALA A 16 -0.08 0.35 1.40
C ALA A 16 1.04 -0.57 0.90
N HIS A 17 2.00 -0.86 1.77
CA HIS A 17 3.20 -1.61 1.43
C HIS A 17 2.95 -3.08 1.00
N GLN A 18 1.79 -3.65 1.31
CA GLN A 18 1.43 -5.03 0.97
C GLN A 18 0.71 -5.16 -0.37
N PHE A 19 0.18 -4.07 -0.93
CA PHE A 19 -0.66 -4.15 -2.12
C PHE A 19 -0.39 -3.08 -3.18
N GLU A 20 0.08 -1.89 -2.81
CA GLU A 20 0.32 -0.80 -3.77
C GLU A 20 1.38 -1.15 -4.81
N GLY A 21 2.54 -1.64 -4.37
CA GLY A 21 3.70 -1.71 -5.26
C GLY A 21 4.19 -0.31 -5.65
N GLY A 22 4.76 -0.15 -6.84
CA GLY A 22 5.27 1.14 -7.30
C GLY A 22 6.21 1.80 -6.29
N TRP A 23 7.06 0.99 -5.64
CA TRP A 23 7.77 1.38 -4.42
C TRP A 23 8.71 2.58 -4.57
N ASN A 24 9.18 2.83 -5.79
CA ASN A 24 10.07 3.93 -6.18
C ASN A 24 9.43 4.88 -7.23
N LYS A 25 8.10 4.86 -7.36
CA LYS A 25 7.34 5.70 -8.28
C LYS A 25 6.74 6.91 -7.55
N GLY A 26 6.49 7.98 -8.31
CA GLY A 26 5.82 9.18 -7.79
C GLY A 26 6.57 9.86 -6.65
N GLY A 27 7.91 9.82 -6.66
CA GLY A 27 8.73 10.41 -5.60
C GLY A 27 8.78 9.62 -4.28
N LYS A 28 8.16 8.44 -4.20
CA LYS A 28 8.19 7.60 -2.98
C LYS A 28 9.62 7.21 -2.60
N GLY A 29 9.96 7.41 -1.33
CA GLY A 29 11.21 6.93 -0.74
C GLY A 29 11.16 5.46 -0.28
N PRO A 30 12.33 4.81 -0.10
CA PRO A 30 12.41 3.48 0.49
C PRO A 30 11.89 3.50 1.94
N SER A 31 11.04 2.56 2.26
CA SER A 31 10.53 2.31 3.62
C SER A 31 11.23 1.11 4.25
N VAL A 32 10.97 0.86 5.54
CA VAL A 32 11.56 -0.29 6.26
C VAL A 32 11.26 -1.65 5.59
N VAL A 33 10.15 -1.78 4.87
CA VAL A 33 9.79 -3.04 4.19
C VAL A 33 10.46 -3.20 2.83
N ASP A 34 10.96 -2.11 2.25
CA ASP A 34 11.60 -2.13 0.93
C ASP A 34 13.00 -2.74 0.99
N VAL A 35 13.53 -2.98 2.20
CA VAL A 35 14.76 -3.74 2.49
C VAL A 35 14.47 -5.11 3.14
N MET A 36 13.22 -5.56 3.13
CA MET A 36 12.84 -6.88 3.66
C MET A 36 12.67 -7.89 2.53
N THR A 37 13.54 -8.90 2.47
CA THR A 37 13.45 -9.95 1.43
C THR A 37 12.20 -10.80 1.61
N ALA A 38 11.81 -11.56 0.59
CA ALA A 38 10.84 -12.64 0.76
C ALA A 38 11.35 -13.68 1.78
N GLY A 39 10.39 -14.38 2.37
CA GLY A 39 10.61 -15.55 3.21
C GLY A 39 9.61 -16.64 2.84
N ALA A 40 9.59 -17.71 3.61
CA ALA A 40 8.66 -18.82 3.46
C ALA A 40 8.48 -19.53 4.81
N HIS A 41 7.66 -20.59 4.84
CA HIS A 41 7.59 -21.44 6.02
C HIS A 41 8.99 -22.03 6.33
N GLY A 42 9.48 -21.80 7.55
CA GLY A 42 10.82 -22.21 7.97
C GLY A 42 11.97 -21.34 7.43
N VAL A 43 11.68 -20.32 6.62
CA VAL A 43 12.69 -19.39 6.05
C VAL A 43 12.30 -17.95 6.42
N PRO A 44 12.97 -17.33 7.41
CA PRO A 44 12.64 -15.96 7.80
C PRO A 44 12.95 -14.96 6.67
N ARG A 45 12.20 -13.86 6.65
CA ARG A 45 12.58 -12.68 5.86
C ARG A 45 13.90 -12.12 6.41
N LYS A 46 14.75 -11.61 5.53
CA LYS A 46 15.99 -10.93 5.93
C LYS A 46 15.79 -9.43 5.80
N ILE A 47 16.43 -8.67 6.69
CA ILE A 47 16.56 -7.22 6.56
C ILE A 47 17.95 -6.97 5.99
N THR A 48 18.03 -6.30 4.85
CA THR A 48 19.30 -5.90 4.23
C THR A 48 19.63 -4.46 4.61
N ASP A 49 20.92 -4.10 4.60
CA ASP A 49 21.35 -2.72 4.90
C ASP A 49 20.95 -1.75 3.78
N THR A 50 20.93 -2.25 2.53
CA THR A 50 20.50 -1.52 1.35
C THR A 50 19.62 -2.41 0.45
N ILE A 51 19.10 -1.86 -0.64
CA ILE A 51 18.35 -2.63 -1.62
C ILE A 51 19.35 -3.34 -2.55
N GLU A 52 19.49 -4.65 -2.35
CA GLU A 52 20.42 -5.51 -3.08
C GLU A 52 19.80 -6.08 -4.36
N GLU A 53 20.44 -5.91 -5.53
CA GLU A 53 19.91 -6.34 -6.85
C GLU A 53 19.60 -7.84 -6.96
N ARG A 54 20.28 -8.68 -6.16
CA ARG A 54 20.15 -10.14 -6.21
C ARG A 54 19.11 -10.70 -5.23
N GLU A 55 18.52 -9.86 -4.40
CA GLU A 55 17.50 -10.26 -3.44
C GLU A 55 16.10 -9.95 -3.97
N PHE A 56 15.12 -10.73 -3.52
CA PHE A 56 13.73 -10.54 -3.91
C PHE A 56 12.95 -9.81 -2.82
N TYR A 57 12.46 -8.60 -3.12
CA TYR A 57 11.64 -7.78 -2.22
C TYR A 57 10.18 -7.79 -2.68
N PRO A 58 9.31 -8.62 -2.09
CA PRO A 58 7.95 -8.79 -2.60
C PRO A 58 7.10 -7.51 -2.50
N ASN A 59 7.46 -6.59 -1.60
CA ASN A 59 6.77 -5.33 -1.40
C ASN A 59 7.03 -4.31 -2.52
N HIS A 60 8.06 -4.52 -3.36
CA HIS A 60 8.40 -3.59 -4.44
C HIS A 60 7.31 -3.52 -5.52
N GLU A 61 6.78 -4.69 -5.90
CA GLU A 61 5.71 -4.85 -6.88
C GLU A 61 4.36 -5.12 -6.20
N ALA A 62 4.34 -5.89 -5.11
CA ALA A 62 3.13 -6.30 -4.41
C ALA A 62 2.09 -6.91 -5.36
N ILE A 63 0.88 -6.33 -5.46
CA ILE A 63 -0.14 -6.71 -6.46
C ILE A 63 -0.39 -5.60 -7.49
N ASP A 64 0.46 -4.57 -7.48
CA ASP A 64 0.41 -3.42 -8.37
C ASP A 64 -0.88 -2.57 -8.30
N PHE A 65 -1.46 -2.43 -7.11
CA PHE A 65 -2.63 -1.55 -6.92
C PHE A 65 -2.32 -0.09 -7.27
N TYR A 66 -1.07 0.36 -7.16
CA TYR A 66 -0.66 1.73 -7.50
C TYR A 66 -1.04 2.10 -8.95
N HIS A 67 -0.97 1.17 -9.89
CA HIS A 67 -1.39 1.40 -11.28
C HIS A 67 -2.81 0.92 -11.56
N ARG A 68 -3.32 -0.07 -10.79
CA ARG A 68 -4.59 -0.78 -11.04
C ARG A 68 -5.75 -0.39 -10.11
N TYR A 69 -5.57 0.65 -9.30
CA TYR A 69 -6.54 1.03 -8.26
C TYR A 69 -7.95 1.25 -8.80
N LYS A 70 -8.12 1.75 -10.03
CA LYS A 70 -9.44 2.01 -10.61
C LYS A 70 -10.21 0.72 -10.85
N GLU A 71 -9.54 -0.29 -11.41
CA GLU A 71 -10.12 -1.60 -11.66
C GLU A 71 -10.42 -2.32 -10.34
N ASP A 72 -9.50 -2.25 -9.37
CA ASP A 72 -9.68 -2.90 -8.08
C ASP A 72 -10.79 -2.25 -7.23
N ILE A 73 -10.92 -0.91 -7.24
CA ILE A 73 -12.02 -0.19 -6.60
C ILE A 73 -13.36 -0.52 -7.26
N ALA A 74 -13.40 -0.70 -8.58
CA ALA A 74 -14.61 -1.14 -9.27
C ALA A 74 -15.07 -2.54 -8.78
N LEU A 75 -14.13 -3.47 -8.56
CA LEU A 75 -14.43 -4.78 -7.98
C LEU A 75 -14.92 -4.69 -6.52
N PHE A 76 -14.35 -3.79 -5.71
CA PHE A 76 -14.82 -3.54 -4.34
C PHE A 76 -16.25 -3.00 -4.31
N SER A 77 -16.58 -2.14 -5.28
CA SER A 77 -17.93 -1.61 -5.47
C SER A 77 -18.91 -2.71 -5.91
N GLU A 78 -18.50 -3.59 -6.84
CA GLU A 78 -19.30 -4.74 -7.29
C GLU A 78 -19.63 -5.70 -6.13
N LEU A 79 -18.67 -5.96 -5.24
CA LEU A 79 -18.87 -6.75 -4.03
C LEU A 79 -19.82 -6.06 -3.02
N GLY A 80 -20.06 -4.76 -3.17
CA GLY A 80 -20.97 -3.97 -2.34
C GLY A 80 -20.34 -3.47 -1.04
N LEU A 81 -19.00 -3.32 -1.00
CA LEU A 81 -18.31 -2.77 0.17
C LEU A 81 -18.84 -1.36 0.50
N LYS A 82 -19.04 -1.11 1.80
CA LYS A 82 -19.47 0.18 2.36
C LYS A 82 -18.30 1.01 2.87
N CYS A 83 -17.16 0.39 3.12
CA CYS A 83 -15.92 1.07 3.41
C CYS A 83 -14.72 0.25 2.93
N LEU A 84 -13.61 0.94 2.67
CA LEU A 84 -12.30 0.35 2.47
C LEU A 84 -11.36 0.95 3.51
N ARG A 85 -10.71 0.10 4.29
CA ARG A 85 -9.62 0.51 5.18
C ARG A 85 -8.30 0.30 4.47
N THR A 86 -7.51 1.36 4.33
CA THR A 86 -6.12 1.28 3.89
C THR A 86 -5.24 2.19 4.75
N SER A 87 -3.94 2.17 4.51
CA SER A 87 -2.97 3.11 5.08
C SER A 87 -2.46 4.05 4.00
N ILE A 88 -2.22 5.32 4.35
CA ILE A 88 -1.37 6.20 3.55
C ILE A 88 0.08 5.78 3.77
N GLY A 89 0.81 5.46 2.69
CA GLY A 89 2.21 5.12 2.73
C GLY A 89 3.03 6.33 3.11
N TRP A 90 3.58 6.36 4.32
CA TRP A 90 4.36 7.50 4.84
C TRP A 90 5.41 7.96 3.83
N SER A 91 6.23 7.04 3.31
CA SER A 91 7.32 7.38 2.40
C SER A 91 6.86 7.88 1.03
N ARG A 92 5.55 7.90 0.74
CA ARG A 92 5.00 8.68 -0.40
C ARG A 92 4.83 10.15 -0.07
N ILE A 93 4.52 10.50 1.18
CA ILE A 93 4.26 11.87 1.61
C ILE A 93 5.56 12.55 2.04
N PHE A 94 6.37 11.87 2.86
CA PHE A 94 7.70 12.33 3.27
C PHE A 94 8.71 11.22 2.98
N PRO A 95 9.34 11.22 1.78
CA PRO A 95 10.22 10.15 1.32
C PRO A 95 11.36 9.77 2.26
N LYS A 96 11.96 10.75 2.93
CA LYS A 96 13.00 10.57 3.95
C LYS A 96 12.44 10.71 5.37
N GLY A 97 11.34 11.44 5.52
CA GLY A 97 10.64 11.63 6.79
C GLY A 97 10.99 12.93 7.51
N ASP A 98 11.91 13.72 6.96
CA ASP A 98 12.44 14.96 7.55
C ASP A 98 12.36 16.16 6.60
N GLU A 99 11.72 16.00 5.43
CA GLU A 99 11.51 17.11 4.51
C GLU A 99 10.60 18.19 5.11
N ALA A 100 10.86 19.46 4.78
CA ALA A 100 10.03 20.57 5.23
C ALA A 100 8.65 20.61 4.55
N GLU A 101 8.59 20.19 3.28
CA GLU A 101 7.39 20.17 2.46
C GLU A 101 7.08 18.74 2.02
N PRO A 102 5.79 18.37 1.89
CA PRO A 102 5.40 17.04 1.46
C PRO A 102 5.67 16.83 -0.04
N ASN A 103 5.71 15.56 -0.44
CA ASN A 103 5.74 15.17 -1.85
C ASN A 103 4.32 15.21 -2.44
N GLU A 104 4.07 16.20 -3.29
CA GLU A 104 2.77 16.46 -3.92
C GLU A 104 2.26 15.29 -4.78
N GLU A 105 3.14 14.59 -5.50
CA GLU A 105 2.69 13.43 -6.30
C GLU A 105 2.19 12.28 -5.40
N GLY A 106 2.75 12.15 -4.20
CA GLY A 106 2.27 11.22 -3.19
C GLY A 106 0.87 11.58 -2.69
N LEU A 107 0.62 12.86 -2.41
CA LEU A 107 -0.69 13.37 -2.02
C LEU A 107 -1.73 13.15 -3.13
N ALA A 108 -1.41 13.60 -4.35
CA ALA A 108 -2.28 13.45 -5.51
C ALA A 108 -2.60 11.98 -5.83
N SER A 109 -1.71 11.05 -5.51
CA SER A 109 -1.99 9.61 -5.64
C SER A 109 -3.10 9.13 -4.71
N TYR A 110 -3.18 9.65 -3.48
CA TYR A 110 -4.24 9.28 -2.54
C TYR A 110 -5.55 10.01 -2.83
N ASP A 111 -5.50 11.26 -3.30
CA ASP A 111 -6.69 11.95 -3.80
C ASP A 111 -7.38 11.12 -4.90
N ARG A 112 -6.61 10.64 -5.89
CA ARG A 112 -7.12 9.76 -6.95
C ARG A 112 -7.73 8.44 -6.46
N VAL A 113 -7.29 7.92 -5.31
CA VAL A 113 -7.79 6.66 -4.74
C VAL A 113 -9.04 6.90 -3.89
N PHE A 114 -9.19 8.08 -3.30
CA PHE A 114 -10.31 8.42 -2.42
C PHE A 114 -11.50 9.03 -3.16
N ASP A 115 -11.26 9.69 -4.29
CA ASP A 115 -12.30 10.24 -5.20
C ASP A 115 -13.04 9.16 -5.99
#